data_AF-A0A934LV55-F1
#
_entry.id   AF-A0A934LV55-F1
#
_cell.length_a   1.000
_cell.length_b   1.000
_cell.length_c   1.000
_cell.angle_alpha   90.00
_cell.angle_beta   90.00
_cell.angle_gamma   90.00
#
_symmetry.space_group_name_H-M   'P 1'
#
loop_
_entity.id
_entity.type
_entity.pdbx_description
1 polymer ?
#
loop_
_entity_poly.entity_id
_entity_poly.type
_entity_poly.pdbx_seq_one_letter_code
_entity_poly.pdbx_strand_id
1 'polypeptide(L)'
;MTHDEKPFFMRDHWQYQPAEKPAPAPDADLGFDTRALHSGFRPLRDAAKFRSFVTPIAQSMTYPYESFDKFPDFIYGRSKTPTVSVLEERLAALEGGESAVSGSSGSQSLFSLIFTMARPGENVVTSLNIFGEGYKQAASIFPERAGVEFRFVENPADPEAWDAKIDKKTRLVWVETPSNPCLFVTDIAAVADVAHSHGVPLLVDNTTATAALQQPFKLGADIVLLSITKFLCGNASVIGGAIVGPEALCEDIRWNTQEFVGAVMQPLEAWLVLQFLETLSLRMERHSQNAQKVAEFLTAHPKVKHVNYSGLKTHPQHDLACRQMSAHGGLMSFVVPGGKPGAAVVMDSFKLIIHAVTFGTSRTICMHPATITHEHLTPEERLAAGIDDGLIRLSVGLENADDLIKDLDQALSKL
;
A
#
# COMPACT_ATOMS: atom_id res chain seq x y z
N MET A 1 -24.11 11.53 -37.58
CA MET A 1 -24.24 12.55 -36.52
C MET A 1 -22.84 13.07 -36.27
N THR A 2 -22.60 14.36 -36.47
CA THR A 2 -21.31 15.00 -36.18
C THR A 2 -21.08 14.89 -34.68
N HIS A 3 -20.11 14.07 -34.28
CA HIS A 3 -19.71 13.82 -32.88
C HIS A 3 -18.90 14.98 -32.29
N ASP A 4 -19.26 16.24 -32.60
CA ASP A 4 -18.50 17.41 -32.14
C ASP A 4 -19.03 18.00 -30.82
N GLU A 5 -20.14 17.49 -30.29
CA GLU A 5 -20.58 17.82 -28.94
C GLU A 5 -20.18 16.71 -27.98
N LYS A 6 -19.25 17.03 -27.06
CA LYS A 6 -18.87 16.15 -25.95
C LYS A 6 -20.15 15.76 -25.20
N PRO A 7 -20.50 14.45 -25.10
CA PRO A 7 -21.70 14.05 -24.39
C PRO A 7 -21.64 14.59 -22.95
N PHE A 8 -22.75 15.12 -22.44
CA PHE A 8 -22.84 15.80 -21.14
C PHE A 8 -22.28 14.98 -19.96
N PHE A 9 -22.25 13.65 -20.07
CA PHE A 9 -21.77 12.73 -19.05
C PHE A 9 -20.27 12.35 -19.17
N MET A 10 -19.56 12.85 -20.18
CA MET A 10 -18.14 12.56 -20.37
C MET A 10 -17.30 13.63 -19.64
N ARG A 11 -16.61 13.24 -18.57
CA ARG A 11 -15.61 14.09 -17.88
C ARG A 11 -14.31 14.12 -18.68
N ASP A 12 -13.54 15.21 -18.52
CA ASP A 12 -12.16 15.21 -19.02
C ASP A 12 -11.32 14.28 -18.17
N HIS A 13 -10.39 13.59 -18.82
CA HIS A 13 -9.42 12.74 -18.16
C HIS A 13 -8.50 13.60 -17.28
N TRP A 14 -8.12 13.06 -16.13
CA TRP A 14 -7.13 13.72 -15.30
C TRP A 14 -5.82 13.89 -16.07
N GLN A 15 -5.28 15.10 -16.03
CA GLN A 15 -3.97 15.43 -16.58
C GLN A 15 -3.07 15.84 -15.44
N TYR A 16 -1.88 15.24 -15.38
CA TYR A 16 -0.91 15.60 -14.35
C TYR A 16 -0.43 17.04 -14.57
N GLN A 17 -0.49 17.84 -13.50
CA GLN A 17 -0.05 19.23 -13.48
C GLN A 17 1.06 19.38 -12.42
N PRO A 18 2.36 19.28 -12.81
CA PRO A 18 3.47 19.27 -11.86
C PRO A 18 3.58 20.51 -10.96
N ALA A 19 3.02 21.64 -11.42
CA ALA A 19 3.06 22.91 -10.70
C ALA A 19 1.94 23.06 -9.65
N GLU A 20 0.92 22.22 -9.72
CA GLU A 20 -0.25 22.30 -8.83
C GLU A 20 0.01 21.45 -7.59
N LYS A 21 0.32 22.11 -6.47
CA LYS A 21 0.36 21.43 -5.17
C LYS A 21 -1.04 21.48 -4.54
N PRO A 22 -1.58 20.34 -4.08
CA PRO A 22 -2.88 20.34 -3.43
C PRO A 22 -2.87 21.25 -2.20
N ALA A 23 -4.01 21.89 -1.94
CA ALA A 23 -4.17 22.65 -0.71
C ALA A 23 -4.06 21.69 0.50
N PRO A 24 -3.41 22.12 1.60
CA PRO A 24 -3.39 21.31 2.81
C PRO A 24 -4.80 21.01 3.29
N ALA A 25 -5.04 19.78 3.74
CA ALA A 25 -6.31 19.41 4.36
C ALA A 25 -6.64 20.36 5.54
N PRO A 26 -7.93 20.65 5.82
CA PRO A 26 -8.32 21.57 6.88
C PRO A 26 -7.82 21.21 8.29
N ASP A 27 -7.42 19.95 8.50
CA ASP A 27 -6.89 19.42 9.74
C ASP A 27 -5.40 19.04 9.66
N ALA A 28 -4.68 19.49 8.62
CA ALA A 28 -3.26 19.16 8.39
C ALA A 28 -2.33 19.55 9.55
N ASP A 29 -2.69 20.56 10.35
CA ASP A 29 -1.92 21.02 11.51
C ASP A 29 -2.08 20.11 12.75
N LEU A 30 -3.05 19.19 12.75
CA LEU A 30 -3.27 18.26 13.86
C LEU A 30 -2.29 17.08 13.82
N GLY A 31 -1.95 16.56 14.99
CA GLY A 31 -1.14 15.35 15.13
C GLY A 31 -1.78 14.12 14.49
N PHE A 32 -0.96 13.13 14.11
CA PHE A 32 -1.42 11.91 13.45
C PHE A 32 -2.54 11.19 14.22
N ASP A 33 -2.34 10.95 15.51
CA ASP A 33 -3.31 10.25 16.36
C ASP A 33 -4.64 11.03 16.48
N THR A 34 -4.56 12.35 16.55
CA THR A 34 -5.75 13.21 16.58
C THR A 34 -6.54 13.10 15.27
N ARG A 35 -5.86 13.08 14.12
CA ARG A 35 -6.49 12.90 12.80
C ARG A 35 -7.08 11.50 12.64
N ALA A 36 -6.40 10.47 13.12
CA ALA A 36 -6.91 9.08 13.10
C ALA A 36 -8.25 8.91 13.83
N LEU A 37 -8.50 9.74 14.86
CA LEU A 37 -9.74 9.75 15.62
C LEU A 37 -10.84 10.66 15.02
N HIS A 38 -10.45 11.78 14.41
CA HIS A 38 -11.38 12.90 14.13
C HIS A 38 -11.54 13.30 12.67
N SER A 39 -10.64 12.91 11.78
CA SER A 39 -10.77 13.21 10.34
C SER A 39 -11.94 12.42 9.76
N GLY A 40 -12.69 13.04 8.85
CA GLY A 40 -13.91 12.47 8.27
C GLY A 40 -15.17 12.56 9.15
N PHE A 41 -15.07 12.44 10.48
CA PHE A 41 -16.24 12.42 11.37
C PHE A 41 -15.95 13.05 12.73
N ARG A 42 -16.81 14.01 13.15
CA ARG A 42 -16.77 14.63 14.48
C ARG A 42 -18.17 14.65 15.09
N PRO A 43 -18.39 14.06 16.29
CA PRO A 43 -19.74 13.88 16.85
C PRO A 43 -20.61 15.13 16.89
N LEU A 44 -20.03 16.27 17.31
CA LEU A 44 -20.77 17.53 17.41
C LEU A 44 -21.00 18.21 16.05
N ARG A 45 -20.06 18.05 15.11
CA ARG A 45 -20.19 18.59 13.75
C ARG A 45 -21.25 17.81 12.96
N ASP A 46 -21.27 16.50 13.15
CA ASP A 46 -22.11 15.55 12.41
C ASP A 46 -23.40 15.16 13.18
N ALA A 47 -23.65 15.79 14.34
CA ALA A 47 -24.80 15.53 15.21
C ALA A 47 -26.14 15.73 14.49
N ALA A 48 -26.23 16.71 13.59
CA ALA A 48 -27.44 16.96 12.82
C ALA A 48 -27.74 15.84 11.82
N LYS A 49 -26.70 15.19 11.28
CA LYS A 49 -26.83 14.11 10.28
C LYS A 49 -27.18 12.77 10.93
N PHE A 50 -26.55 12.46 12.06
CA PHE A 50 -26.62 11.10 12.64
C PHE A 50 -26.95 11.05 14.13
N ARG A 51 -26.68 12.12 14.88
CA ARG A 51 -26.70 12.15 16.36
C ARG A 51 -25.98 10.93 16.97
N SER A 52 -24.74 10.69 16.54
CA SER A 52 -23.93 9.54 16.94
C SER A 52 -22.56 9.97 17.46
N PHE A 53 -22.02 9.22 18.43
CA PHE A 53 -20.65 9.39 18.92
C PHE A 53 -19.62 8.69 18.03
N VAL A 54 -19.96 7.53 17.48
CA VAL A 54 -19.12 6.81 16.50
C VAL A 54 -19.68 7.01 15.09
N THR A 55 -18.84 6.88 14.07
CA THR A 55 -19.32 6.88 12.67
C THR A 55 -20.36 5.77 12.51
N PRO A 56 -21.59 6.08 12.04
CA PRO A 56 -22.60 5.05 11.80
C PRO A 56 -22.25 4.14 10.61
N ILE A 57 -22.78 2.92 10.63
CA ILE A 57 -22.75 2.00 9.49
C ILE A 57 -23.96 2.28 8.60
N ALA A 58 -23.77 3.06 7.55
CA ALA A 58 -24.78 3.31 6.53
C ALA A 58 -24.74 2.19 5.47
N GLN A 59 -25.36 1.05 5.79
CA GLN A 59 -25.39 -0.13 4.91
C GLN A 59 -26.32 0.05 3.68
N SER A 60 -27.05 1.16 3.59
CA SER A 60 -27.91 1.44 2.43
C SER A 60 -27.07 1.69 1.17
N MET A 61 -27.57 1.21 0.03
CA MET A 61 -26.99 1.46 -1.29
C MET A 61 -27.80 2.45 -2.12
N THR A 62 -28.95 2.88 -1.63
CA THR A 62 -29.82 3.84 -2.30
C THR A 62 -30.27 4.88 -1.31
N TYR A 63 -30.32 6.13 -1.77
CA TYR A 63 -30.62 7.28 -0.94
C TYR A 63 -31.77 8.07 -1.57
N PRO A 64 -32.80 8.44 -0.80
CA PRO A 64 -33.95 9.14 -1.34
C PRO A 64 -33.61 10.58 -1.69
N TYR A 65 -34.19 11.07 -2.79
CA TYR A 65 -34.21 12.49 -3.13
C TYR A 65 -35.25 13.20 -2.26
N GLU A 66 -34.96 14.42 -1.79
CA GLU A 66 -35.96 15.26 -1.11
C GLU A 66 -37.02 15.79 -2.09
N SER A 67 -36.58 16.12 -3.30
CA SER A 67 -37.40 16.63 -4.41
C SER A 67 -36.64 16.44 -5.74
N PHE A 68 -37.34 16.56 -6.88
CA PHE A 68 -36.76 16.35 -8.21
C PHE A 68 -35.45 17.12 -8.46
N ASP A 69 -35.38 18.39 -8.08
CA ASP A 69 -34.21 19.25 -8.33
C ASP A 69 -33.15 19.23 -7.20
N LYS A 70 -33.36 18.44 -6.15
CA LYS A 70 -32.44 18.36 -5.00
C LYS A 70 -31.71 17.04 -4.99
N PHE A 71 -30.56 17.02 -5.65
CA PHE A 71 -29.66 15.87 -5.67
C PHE A 71 -29.02 15.68 -4.28
N PRO A 72 -29.15 14.50 -3.66
CA PRO A 72 -28.47 14.21 -2.40
C PRO A 72 -26.97 14.02 -2.62
N ASP A 73 -26.17 14.27 -1.57
CA ASP A 73 -24.72 14.01 -1.57
C ASP A 73 -24.37 12.55 -1.92
N PHE A 74 -25.28 11.63 -1.56
CA PHE A 74 -25.19 10.21 -1.87
C PHE A 74 -26.40 9.84 -2.69
N ILE A 75 -26.20 9.24 -3.87
CA ILE A 75 -27.28 8.79 -4.75
C ILE A 75 -27.32 7.26 -4.77
N TYR A 76 -26.18 6.64 -5.06
CA TYR A 76 -26.05 5.20 -5.18
C TYR A 76 -24.72 4.70 -4.61
N GLY A 77 -24.77 3.60 -3.86
CA GLY A 77 -23.68 3.14 -3.01
C GLY A 77 -22.45 2.63 -3.75
N ARG A 78 -22.55 2.35 -5.06
CA ARG A 78 -21.38 2.02 -5.87
C ARG A 78 -20.46 3.22 -6.04
N SER A 79 -21.01 4.41 -6.26
CA SER A 79 -20.21 5.62 -6.43
C SER A 79 -19.66 6.08 -5.08
N LYS A 80 -20.53 6.19 -4.06
CA LYS A 80 -20.14 6.67 -2.73
C LYS A 80 -21.18 6.30 -1.67
N THR A 81 -20.74 6.00 -0.46
CA THR A 81 -21.62 5.84 0.72
C THR A 81 -21.12 6.72 1.87
N PRO A 82 -21.99 7.11 2.83
CA PRO A 82 -21.57 7.93 3.98
C PRO A 82 -20.42 7.32 4.77
N THR A 83 -20.48 6.03 5.09
CA THR A 83 -19.45 5.36 5.91
C THR A 83 -18.13 5.24 5.16
N VAL A 84 -18.16 4.88 3.88
CA VAL A 84 -16.95 4.79 3.04
C VAL A 84 -16.32 6.18 2.86
N SER A 85 -17.12 7.24 2.75
CA SER A 85 -16.61 8.61 2.61
C SER A 85 -15.80 9.05 3.82
N VAL A 86 -16.24 8.70 5.03
CA VAL A 86 -15.50 9.00 6.26
C VAL A 86 -14.14 8.29 6.24
N LEU A 87 -14.08 7.05 5.75
CA LEU A 87 -12.82 6.34 5.59
C LEU A 87 -11.92 6.99 4.55
N GLU A 88 -12.45 7.32 3.37
CA GLU A 88 -11.70 8.01 2.31
C GLU A 88 -11.10 9.33 2.81
N GLU A 89 -11.91 10.18 3.46
CA GLU A 89 -11.45 11.43 4.08
C GLU A 89 -10.36 11.19 5.14
N ARG A 90 -10.51 10.13 5.95
CA ARG A 90 -9.52 9.80 6.98
C ARG A 90 -8.21 9.30 6.39
N LEU A 91 -8.24 8.46 5.37
CA LEU A 91 -7.04 7.98 4.68
C LEU A 91 -6.30 9.14 4.00
N ALA A 92 -7.03 10.02 3.31
CA ALA A 92 -6.46 11.22 2.72
C ALA A 92 -5.75 12.10 3.76
N ALA A 93 -6.43 12.38 4.88
CA ALA A 93 -5.86 13.16 5.97
C ALA A 93 -4.60 12.50 6.56
N LEU A 94 -4.60 11.19 6.82
CA LEU A 94 -3.46 10.49 7.43
C LEU A 94 -2.22 10.51 6.53
N GLU A 95 -2.37 10.17 5.25
CA GLU A 95 -1.26 10.20 4.27
C GLU A 95 -0.82 11.64 3.95
N GLY A 96 -1.72 12.62 4.09
CA GLY A 96 -1.47 14.02 3.74
C GLY A 96 -1.79 14.38 2.30
N GLY A 97 -2.66 13.59 1.65
CA GLY A 97 -3.19 13.89 0.31
C GLY A 97 -4.51 14.64 0.36
N GLU A 98 -4.98 15.10 -0.81
CA GLU A 98 -6.20 15.89 -0.95
C GLU A 98 -7.48 15.04 -0.84
N SER A 99 -7.50 13.90 -1.51
CA SER A 99 -8.65 13.01 -1.58
C SER A 99 -8.21 11.55 -1.60
N ALA A 100 -9.16 10.65 -1.37
CA ALA A 100 -8.96 9.22 -1.53
C ALA A 100 -10.15 8.56 -2.22
N VAL A 101 -9.88 7.49 -2.94
CA VAL A 101 -10.87 6.60 -3.52
C VAL A 101 -10.57 5.17 -3.10
N SER A 102 -11.53 4.54 -2.44
CA SER A 102 -11.40 3.20 -1.89
C SER A 102 -11.80 2.12 -2.92
N GLY A 103 -11.07 1.01 -2.91
CA GLY A 103 -11.30 -0.14 -3.77
C GLY A 103 -11.56 -1.42 -2.97
N SER A 104 -12.06 -2.44 -3.66
CA SER A 104 -12.33 -3.76 -3.04
C SER A 104 -11.06 -4.49 -2.60
N SER A 105 -9.88 -4.10 -3.10
CA SER A 105 -8.56 -4.60 -2.68
C SER A 105 -7.44 -3.63 -3.11
N GLY A 106 -6.24 -3.77 -2.55
CA GLY A 106 -5.06 -3.03 -3.01
C GLY A 106 -4.74 -3.30 -4.48
N SER A 107 -4.81 -4.58 -4.90
CA SER A 107 -4.60 -5.00 -6.29
C SER A 107 -5.61 -4.34 -7.25
N GLN A 108 -6.88 -4.25 -6.87
CA GLN A 108 -7.91 -3.59 -7.68
C GLN A 108 -7.77 -2.06 -7.68
N SER A 109 -7.24 -1.47 -6.60
CA SER A 109 -6.93 -0.04 -6.52
C SER A 109 -5.80 0.33 -7.48
N LEU A 110 -4.71 -0.47 -7.49
CA LEU A 110 -3.62 -0.34 -8.48
C LEU A 110 -4.15 -0.49 -9.90
N PHE A 111 -4.95 -1.53 -10.16
CA PHE A 111 -5.53 -1.77 -11.49
C PHE A 111 -6.36 -0.56 -11.96
N SER A 112 -7.22 -0.04 -11.08
CA SER A 112 -8.07 1.11 -11.41
C SER A 112 -7.28 2.37 -11.72
N LEU A 113 -6.22 2.62 -10.95
CA LEU A 113 -5.32 3.74 -11.20
C LEU A 113 -4.66 3.62 -12.57
N ILE A 114 -4.00 2.49 -12.85
CA ILE A 114 -3.25 2.31 -14.10
C ILE A 114 -4.20 2.31 -15.31
N PHE A 115 -5.37 1.66 -15.19
CA PHE A 115 -6.39 1.68 -16.24
C PHE A 115 -6.91 3.10 -16.52
N THR A 116 -7.03 3.93 -15.48
CA THR A 116 -7.43 5.33 -15.63
C THR A 116 -6.33 6.15 -16.30
N MET A 117 -5.07 5.96 -15.90
CA MET A 117 -3.94 6.80 -16.31
C MET A 117 -3.31 6.46 -17.66
N ALA A 118 -3.26 5.17 -18.03
CA ALA A 118 -2.54 4.72 -19.22
C ALA A 118 -3.47 4.20 -20.32
N ARG A 119 -3.04 4.35 -21.57
CA ARG A 119 -3.73 3.91 -22.79
C ARG A 119 -2.86 2.95 -23.62
N PRO A 120 -3.45 2.17 -24.55
CA PRO A 120 -2.68 1.32 -25.43
C PRO A 120 -1.56 2.08 -26.15
N GLY A 121 -0.34 1.55 -26.08
CA GLY A 121 0.88 2.13 -26.65
C GLY A 121 1.62 3.11 -25.74
N GLU A 122 1.15 3.32 -24.51
CA GLU A 122 1.82 4.08 -23.43
C GLU A 122 2.51 3.15 -22.43
N ASN A 123 3.30 3.73 -21.50
CA ASN A 123 4.05 2.93 -20.54
C ASN A 123 4.01 3.43 -19.09
N VAL A 124 4.31 2.51 -18.17
CA VAL A 124 4.55 2.74 -16.74
C VAL A 124 5.96 2.28 -16.40
N VAL A 125 6.71 3.07 -15.63
CA VAL A 125 8.05 2.71 -15.15
C VAL A 125 7.96 2.23 -13.70
N THR A 126 8.53 1.06 -13.42
CA THR A 126 8.58 0.48 -12.07
C THR A 126 9.83 -0.38 -11.90
N SER A 127 9.97 -1.13 -10.81
CA SER A 127 11.06 -2.09 -10.59
C SER A 127 10.53 -3.49 -10.30
N LEU A 128 11.40 -4.49 -10.19
CA LEU A 128 11.01 -5.83 -9.71
C LEU A 128 10.71 -5.87 -8.20
N ASN A 129 11.04 -4.81 -7.47
CA ASN A 129 10.85 -4.70 -6.02
C ASN A 129 9.43 -4.24 -5.68
N ILE A 130 8.42 -4.94 -6.21
CA ILE A 130 6.99 -4.69 -6.03
C ILE A 130 6.28 -5.99 -5.64
N PHE A 131 5.09 -5.89 -5.06
CA PHE A 131 4.29 -7.04 -4.66
C PHE A 131 3.90 -7.92 -5.87
N GLY A 132 3.83 -9.24 -5.63
CA GLY A 132 3.68 -10.25 -6.68
C GLY A 132 2.44 -10.09 -7.58
N GLU A 133 1.28 -9.74 -7.04
CA GLU A 133 0.08 -9.48 -7.85
C GLU A 133 0.26 -8.25 -8.74
N GLY A 134 0.96 -7.22 -8.24
CA GLY A 134 1.33 -6.04 -8.98
C GLY A 134 2.31 -6.34 -10.12
N TYR A 135 3.28 -7.23 -9.87
CA TYR A 135 4.14 -7.79 -10.91
C TYR A 135 3.32 -8.53 -11.98
N LYS A 136 2.35 -9.38 -11.59
CA LYS A 136 1.50 -10.09 -12.57
C LYS A 136 0.66 -9.11 -13.40
N GLN A 137 0.18 -8.02 -12.81
CA GLN A 137 -0.50 -6.95 -13.55
C GLN A 137 0.43 -6.30 -14.57
N ALA A 138 1.65 -5.94 -14.14
CA ALA A 138 2.65 -5.26 -14.95
C ALA A 138 3.23 -6.11 -16.08
N ALA A 139 3.57 -7.37 -15.81
CA ALA A 139 4.30 -8.23 -16.74
C ALA A 139 3.37 -8.92 -17.76
N SER A 140 2.05 -9.00 -17.51
CA SER A 140 1.14 -9.82 -18.30
C SER A 140 -0.23 -9.17 -18.52
N ILE A 141 -0.98 -8.82 -17.46
CA ILE A 141 -2.38 -8.39 -17.63
C ILE A 141 -2.47 -7.10 -18.47
N PHE A 142 -1.75 -6.05 -18.09
CA PHE A 142 -1.79 -4.77 -18.80
C PHE A 142 -1.17 -4.85 -20.21
N PRO A 143 0.02 -5.44 -20.42
CA PRO A 143 0.58 -5.60 -21.75
C PRO A 143 -0.35 -6.39 -22.70
N GLU A 144 -0.87 -7.54 -22.26
CA GLU A 144 -1.65 -8.43 -23.12
C GLU A 144 -3.08 -7.94 -23.37
N ARG A 145 -3.71 -7.29 -22.37
CA ARG A 145 -5.14 -6.93 -22.43
C ARG A 145 -5.39 -5.47 -22.74
N ALA A 146 -4.48 -4.58 -22.35
CA ALA A 146 -4.64 -3.13 -22.50
C ALA A 146 -3.56 -2.49 -23.38
N GLY A 147 -2.55 -3.25 -23.84
CA GLY A 147 -1.47 -2.72 -24.66
C GLY A 147 -0.62 -1.66 -23.94
N VAL A 148 -0.60 -1.66 -22.60
CA VAL A 148 0.21 -0.76 -21.78
C VAL A 148 1.50 -1.49 -21.40
N GLU A 149 2.64 -0.92 -21.76
CA GLU A 149 3.97 -1.49 -21.48
C GLU A 149 4.41 -1.15 -20.05
N PHE A 150 5.07 -2.09 -19.38
CA PHE A 150 5.79 -1.82 -18.13
C PHE A 150 7.28 -1.93 -18.35
N ARG A 151 8.01 -0.91 -17.92
CA ARG A 151 9.47 -0.85 -18.01
C ARG A 151 10.05 -1.02 -16.62
N PHE A 152 10.76 -2.14 -16.44
CA PHE A 152 11.39 -2.48 -15.17
C PHE A 152 12.79 -1.87 -15.10
N VAL A 153 13.03 -1.08 -14.07
CA VAL A 153 14.34 -0.51 -13.70
C VAL A 153 15.19 -1.60 -13.07
N GLU A 154 16.39 -1.80 -13.63
CA GLU A 154 17.31 -2.86 -13.18
C GLU A 154 17.97 -2.55 -11.84
N ASN A 155 18.35 -1.28 -11.60
CA ASN A 155 18.97 -0.84 -10.36
C ASN A 155 18.12 0.24 -9.67
N PRO A 156 17.12 -0.13 -8.86
CA PRO A 156 16.23 0.84 -8.23
C PRO A 156 16.90 1.75 -7.19
N ALA A 157 18.15 1.49 -6.79
CA ALA A 157 18.92 2.35 -5.89
C ALA A 157 19.53 3.58 -6.61
N ASP A 158 19.58 3.55 -7.94
CA ASP A 158 20.22 4.56 -8.76
C ASP A 158 19.16 5.40 -9.51
N PRO A 159 18.99 6.68 -9.17
CA PRO A 159 18.07 7.58 -9.87
C PRO A 159 18.29 7.65 -11.39
N GLU A 160 19.52 7.50 -11.89
CA GLU A 160 19.79 7.52 -13.34
C GLU A 160 19.17 6.30 -14.05
N ALA A 161 19.06 5.15 -13.36
CA ALA A 161 18.40 3.98 -13.90
C ALA A 161 16.89 4.17 -14.08
N TRP A 162 16.27 5.02 -13.25
CA TRP A 162 14.87 5.44 -13.42
C TRP A 162 14.72 6.37 -14.62
N ASP A 163 15.58 7.40 -14.70
CA ASP A 163 15.60 8.39 -15.79
C ASP A 163 15.67 7.71 -17.17
N ALA A 164 16.57 6.73 -17.30
CA ALA A 164 16.78 5.98 -18.54
C ALA A 164 15.56 5.20 -19.05
N LYS A 165 14.54 4.95 -18.21
CA LYS A 165 13.32 4.22 -18.60
C LYS A 165 12.16 5.15 -18.96
N ILE A 166 12.22 6.43 -18.58
CA ILE A 166 11.15 7.40 -18.79
C ILE A 166 11.24 7.98 -20.21
N ASP A 167 10.10 8.08 -20.88
CA ASP A 167 9.97 8.78 -22.16
C ASP A 167 8.65 9.56 -22.25
N LYS A 168 8.41 10.21 -23.41
CA LYS A 168 7.19 11.00 -23.66
C LYS A 168 5.87 10.21 -23.55
N LYS A 169 5.91 8.88 -23.58
CA LYS A 169 4.76 7.99 -23.45
C LYS A 169 4.61 7.44 -22.04
N THR A 170 5.55 7.71 -21.15
CA THR A 170 5.42 7.36 -19.74
C THR A 170 4.28 8.15 -19.12
N ARG A 171 3.43 7.46 -18.35
CA ARG A 171 2.29 8.07 -17.64
C ARG A 171 2.42 8.02 -16.14
N LEU A 172 3.25 7.12 -15.63
CA LEU A 172 3.41 6.90 -14.20
C LEU A 172 4.79 6.31 -13.92
N VAL A 173 5.43 6.81 -12.85
CA VAL A 173 6.49 6.09 -12.15
C VAL A 173 5.88 5.46 -10.90
N TRP A 174 6.11 4.17 -10.66
CA TRP A 174 5.57 3.46 -9.51
C TRP A 174 6.67 2.77 -8.70
N VAL A 175 6.73 3.07 -7.40
CA VAL A 175 7.63 2.45 -6.43
C VAL A 175 6.85 1.81 -5.27
N GLU A 176 7.38 0.73 -4.71
CA GLU A 176 6.98 0.18 -3.41
C GLU A 176 8.18 0.28 -2.47
N THR A 177 8.02 0.91 -1.31
CA THR A 177 9.13 1.11 -0.37
C THR A 177 8.66 1.20 1.09
N PRO A 178 9.17 0.34 2.00
CA PRO A 178 10.03 -0.81 1.73
C PRO A 178 9.34 -1.91 0.91
N SER A 179 10.10 -2.56 0.02
CA SER A 179 9.57 -3.61 -0.84
C SER A 179 9.26 -4.91 -0.10
N ASN A 180 8.31 -5.69 -0.60
CA ASN A 180 8.04 -7.05 -0.16
C ASN A 180 8.57 -8.07 -1.20
N PRO A 181 9.39 -9.07 -0.82
CA PRO A 181 9.67 -9.55 0.53
C PRO A 181 11.07 -9.20 1.07
N CYS A 182 11.90 -8.47 0.32
CA CYS A 182 13.31 -8.23 0.65
C CYS A 182 13.59 -6.86 1.30
N LEU A 183 12.55 -6.04 1.54
CA LEU A 183 12.63 -4.80 2.32
C LEU A 183 13.59 -3.78 1.71
N PHE A 184 13.73 -3.79 0.38
CA PHE A 184 14.49 -2.78 -0.35
C PHE A 184 13.85 -1.40 -0.12
N VAL A 185 14.67 -0.42 0.23
CA VAL A 185 14.22 0.95 0.45
C VAL A 185 14.65 1.81 -0.73
N THR A 186 13.66 2.30 -1.49
CA THR A 186 13.84 3.28 -2.57
C THR A 186 13.80 4.70 -2.00
N ASP A 187 14.70 5.56 -2.48
CA ASP A 187 14.72 6.99 -2.12
C ASP A 187 13.58 7.72 -2.83
N ILE A 188 12.51 8.03 -2.10
CA ILE A 188 11.30 8.62 -2.66
C ILE A 188 11.59 9.99 -3.27
N ALA A 189 12.41 10.81 -2.59
CA ALA A 189 12.70 12.16 -3.03
C ALA A 189 13.52 12.16 -4.32
N ALA A 190 14.54 11.31 -4.40
CA ALA A 190 15.36 11.22 -5.61
C ALA A 190 14.54 10.71 -6.83
N VAL A 191 13.66 9.73 -6.64
CA VAL A 191 12.81 9.23 -7.73
C VAL A 191 11.73 10.25 -8.11
N ALA A 192 11.20 11.01 -7.15
CA ALA A 192 10.25 12.09 -7.42
C ALA A 192 10.89 13.16 -8.30
N ASP A 193 12.10 13.62 -7.95
CA ASP A 193 12.84 14.61 -8.73
C ASP A 193 13.05 14.15 -10.18
N VAL A 194 13.42 12.88 -10.38
CA VAL A 194 13.55 12.30 -11.73
C VAL A 194 12.21 12.28 -12.46
N ALA A 195 11.15 11.74 -11.85
CA ALA A 195 9.82 11.66 -12.49
C ALA A 195 9.28 13.04 -12.88
N HIS A 196 9.40 14.02 -11.98
CA HIS A 196 8.92 15.39 -12.19
C HIS A 196 9.71 16.13 -13.26
N SER A 197 11.00 15.84 -13.43
CA SER A 197 11.81 16.43 -14.52
C SER A 197 11.29 16.08 -15.92
N HIS A 198 10.55 14.97 -16.05
CA HIS A 198 9.86 14.54 -17.27
C HIS A 198 8.36 14.88 -17.29
N GLY A 199 7.85 15.56 -16.26
CA GLY A 199 6.43 15.84 -16.13
C GLY A 199 5.58 14.57 -15.93
N VAL A 200 6.10 13.58 -15.20
CA VAL A 200 5.42 12.32 -14.88
C VAL A 200 5.17 12.23 -13.38
N PRO A 201 3.97 11.84 -12.92
CA PRO A 201 3.70 11.67 -11.50
C PRO A 201 4.38 10.43 -10.90
N LEU A 202 4.71 10.51 -9.62
CA LEU A 202 5.20 9.39 -8.81
C LEU A 202 4.07 8.80 -7.94
N LEU A 203 3.83 7.51 -8.11
CA LEU A 203 3.06 6.66 -7.20
C LEU A 203 3.99 5.94 -6.22
N VAL A 204 3.68 6.05 -4.93
CA VAL A 204 4.30 5.24 -3.87
C VAL A 204 3.28 4.28 -3.27
N ASP A 205 3.53 2.97 -3.38
CA ASP A 205 2.84 1.98 -2.54
C ASP A 205 3.40 2.07 -1.12
N ASN A 206 2.61 2.65 -0.21
CA ASN A 206 2.99 2.89 1.18
C ASN A 206 2.46 1.78 2.12
N THR A 207 2.01 0.64 1.59
CA THR A 207 1.35 -0.42 2.35
C THR A 207 2.19 -0.94 3.53
N THR A 208 3.50 -1.09 3.34
CA THR A 208 4.40 -1.70 4.35
C THR A 208 4.68 -0.75 5.52
N ALA A 209 4.87 0.54 5.25
CA ALA A 209 5.20 1.52 6.26
C ALA A 209 3.95 2.19 6.87
N THR A 210 2.93 2.44 6.04
CA THR A 210 1.76 3.29 6.32
C THR A 210 2.13 4.74 6.64
N ALA A 211 1.16 5.65 6.59
CA ALA A 211 1.33 7.03 7.06
C ALA A 211 1.83 7.16 8.52
N ALA A 212 1.72 6.10 9.34
CA ALA A 212 2.24 6.13 10.71
C ALA A 212 3.78 6.16 10.74
N LEU A 213 4.46 5.58 9.74
CA LEU A 213 5.91 5.48 9.70
C LEU A 213 6.56 6.24 8.55
N GLN A 214 5.86 6.45 7.43
CA GLN A 214 6.39 7.11 6.24
C GLN A 214 5.31 7.97 5.59
N GLN A 215 5.65 9.20 5.21
CA GLN A 215 4.71 10.15 4.57
C GLN A 215 5.20 10.52 3.15
N PRO A 216 4.87 9.71 2.12
CA PRO A 216 5.41 9.88 0.77
C PRO A 216 5.15 11.26 0.15
N PHE A 217 4.00 11.88 0.41
CA PHE A 217 3.69 13.23 -0.08
C PHE A 217 4.70 14.28 0.39
N LYS A 218 5.25 14.14 1.61
CA LYS A 218 6.30 15.04 2.11
C LYS A 218 7.66 14.83 1.43
N LEU A 219 7.81 13.72 0.72
CA LEU A 219 9.01 13.31 0.01
C LEU A 219 8.86 13.47 -1.51
N GLY A 220 7.77 14.07 -2.00
CA GLY A 220 7.58 14.37 -3.41
C GLY A 220 6.69 13.39 -4.18
N ALA A 221 6.10 12.38 -3.54
CA ALA A 221 5.09 11.55 -4.19
C ALA A 221 3.83 12.36 -4.55
N ASP A 222 3.21 12.06 -5.68
CA ASP A 222 1.95 12.68 -6.11
C ASP A 222 0.74 11.79 -5.80
N ILE A 223 0.97 10.48 -5.66
CA ILE A 223 -0.07 9.47 -5.47
C ILE A 223 0.44 8.45 -4.46
N VAL A 224 -0.43 7.99 -3.57
CA VAL A 224 -0.16 6.88 -2.65
C VAL A 224 -1.14 5.74 -2.90
N LEU A 225 -0.62 4.52 -3.05
CA LEU A 225 -1.39 3.28 -3.06
C LEU A 225 -1.34 2.65 -1.66
N LEU A 226 -2.50 2.14 -1.23
CA LEU A 226 -2.66 1.44 0.04
C LEU A 226 -3.35 0.10 -0.16
N SER A 227 -2.80 -0.96 0.42
CA SER A 227 -3.56 -2.16 0.76
C SER A 227 -4.06 -2.06 2.20
N ILE A 228 -5.34 -1.72 2.34
CA ILE A 228 -6.04 -1.64 3.63
C ILE A 228 -6.00 -2.98 4.38
N THR A 229 -5.96 -4.08 3.62
CA THR A 229 -5.88 -5.46 4.12
C THR A 229 -4.73 -5.70 5.11
N LYS A 230 -3.64 -4.92 5.03
CA LYS A 230 -2.40 -5.16 5.77
C LYS A 230 -2.41 -4.42 7.12
N PHE A 231 -1.39 -3.61 7.39
CA PHE A 231 -1.22 -2.91 8.67
C PHE A 231 -2.37 -1.95 9.01
N LEU A 232 -3.11 -1.42 8.01
CA LEU A 232 -4.26 -0.55 8.26
C LEU A 232 -5.39 -1.30 8.98
N CYS A 233 -5.83 -2.45 8.45
CA CYS A 233 -6.80 -3.33 9.12
C CYS A 233 -6.19 -4.04 10.33
N GLY A 234 -4.96 -4.53 10.22
CA GLY A 234 -4.20 -5.01 11.38
C GLY A 234 -4.58 -6.41 11.90
N ASN A 235 -5.60 -7.09 11.36
CA ASN A 235 -6.04 -8.39 11.89
C ASN A 235 -6.58 -9.38 10.84
N ALA A 236 -6.41 -9.10 9.55
CA ALA A 236 -6.89 -9.93 8.44
C ALA A 236 -8.42 -10.15 8.39
N SER A 237 -9.21 -9.18 8.87
CA SER A 237 -10.68 -9.23 8.80
C SER A 237 -11.28 -8.50 7.59
N VAL A 238 -10.51 -7.65 6.90
CA VAL A 238 -10.96 -6.85 5.77
C VAL A 238 -10.01 -7.03 4.60
N ILE A 239 -10.55 -7.21 3.39
CA ILE A 239 -9.83 -6.99 2.14
C ILE A 239 -10.25 -5.63 1.62
N GLY A 240 -9.27 -4.78 1.30
CA GLY A 240 -9.53 -3.44 0.78
C GLY A 240 -8.29 -2.78 0.24
N GLY A 241 -8.47 -1.72 -0.52
CA GLY A 241 -7.40 -0.83 -0.95
C GLY A 241 -7.86 0.61 -1.09
N ALA A 242 -6.93 1.51 -1.33
CA ALA A 242 -7.24 2.89 -1.66
C ALA A 242 -6.13 3.51 -2.52
N ILE A 243 -6.51 4.49 -3.32
CA ILE A 243 -5.62 5.48 -3.90
C ILE A 243 -5.86 6.79 -3.15
N VAL A 244 -4.78 7.41 -2.69
CA VAL A 244 -4.78 8.77 -2.14
C VAL A 244 -4.02 9.67 -3.11
N GLY A 245 -4.58 10.83 -3.45
CA GLY A 245 -4.01 11.74 -4.44
C GLY A 245 -4.86 12.98 -4.65
N PRO A 246 -4.67 13.70 -5.78
CA PRO A 246 -5.48 14.85 -6.14
C PRO A 246 -6.97 14.49 -6.28
N GLU A 247 -7.87 15.40 -5.88
CA GLU A 247 -9.32 15.16 -5.95
C GLU A 247 -9.77 14.82 -7.38
N ALA A 248 -9.25 15.55 -8.37
CA ALA A 248 -9.55 15.31 -9.77
C ALA A 248 -9.19 13.89 -10.24
N LEU A 249 -8.07 13.33 -9.77
CA LEU A 249 -7.68 11.95 -10.08
C LEU A 249 -8.60 10.93 -9.39
N CYS A 250 -8.90 11.14 -8.10
CA CYS A 250 -9.79 10.25 -7.36
C CYS A 250 -11.20 10.22 -7.98
N GLU A 251 -11.70 11.36 -8.45
CA GLU A 251 -12.97 11.46 -9.16
C GLU A 251 -12.93 10.83 -10.56
N ASP A 252 -11.80 10.92 -11.27
CA ASP A 252 -11.63 10.26 -12.57
C ASP A 252 -11.61 8.72 -12.41
N ILE A 253 -10.95 8.21 -11.37
CA ILE A 253 -11.00 6.78 -11.02
C ILE A 253 -12.44 6.36 -10.67
N ARG A 254 -13.13 7.15 -9.84
CA ARG A 254 -14.50 6.87 -9.41
C ARG A 254 -15.43 6.77 -10.62
N TRP A 255 -15.28 7.68 -11.59
CA TRP A 255 -16.11 7.73 -12.79
C TRP A 255 -15.73 6.68 -13.84
N ASN A 256 -14.45 6.32 -14.02
CA ASN A 256 -14.07 5.36 -15.05
C ASN A 256 -14.17 3.90 -14.60
N THR A 257 -13.76 3.59 -13.38
CA THR A 257 -13.68 2.19 -12.92
C THR A 257 -14.68 1.88 -11.82
N GLN A 258 -14.78 2.72 -10.79
CA GLN A 258 -15.61 2.38 -9.64
C GLN A 258 -17.10 2.28 -9.98
N GLU A 259 -17.63 3.27 -10.70
CA GLU A 259 -19.06 3.34 -11.04
C GLU A 259 -19.50 2.30 -12.07
N PHE A 260 -18.65 1.96 -13.04
CA PHE A 260 -19.02 1.10 -14.17
C PHE A 260 -18.43 -0.32 -14.12
N VAL A 261 -17.27 -0.52 -13.49
CA VAL A 261 -16.68 -1.86 -13.28
C VAL A 261 -17.14 -2.46 -11.94
N GLY A 262 -17.35 -1.63 -10.91
CA GLY A 262 -18.14 -2.00 -9.74
C GLY A 262 -17.41 -2.75 -8.61
N ALA A 263 -16.08 -2.72 -8.57
CA ALA A 263 -15.29 -3.31 -7.49
C ALA A 263 -15.07 -2.30 -6.34
N VAL A 264 -16.07 -2.17 -5.46
CA VAL A 264 -16.17 -1.08 -4.47
C VAL A 264 -16.05 -1.58 -3.03
N MET A 265 -15.51 -0.75 -2.14
CA MET A 265 -15.51 -1.03 -0.70
C MET A 265 -16.94 -1.00 -0.13
N GLN A 266 -17.24 -1.93 0.76
CA GLN A 266 -18.54 -2.04 1.41
C GLN A 266 -18.55 -1.29 2.77
N PRO A 267 -19.71 -0.77 3.24
CA PRO A 267 -19.78 0.06 4.44
C PRO A 267 -19.30 -0.62 5.73
N LEU A 268 -19.53 -1.93 5.90
CA LEU A 268 -19.12 -2.66 7.09
C LEU A 268 -17.59 -2.75 7.19
N GLU A 269 -16.93 -3.08 6.08
CA GLU A 269 -15.48 -3.15 5.93
C GLU A 269 -14.85 -1.78 6.19
N ALA A 270 -15.43 -0.73 5.61
CA ALA A 270 -14.97 0.63 5.85
C ALA A 270 -15.07 1.00 7.33
N TRP A 271 -16.20 0.66 7.97
CA TRP A 271 -16.41 0.90 9.40
C TRP A 271 -15.40 0.14 10.27
N LEU A 272 -15.13 -1.14 9.99
CA LEU A 272 -14.12 -1.91 10.71
C LEU A 272 -12.74 -1.26 10.61
N VAL A 273 -12.35 -0.82 9.41
CA VAL A 273 -11.06 -0.15 9.19
C VAL A 273 -10.99 1.16 9.99
N LEU A 274 -12.07 1.95 10.02
CA LEU A 274 -12.11 3.17 10.84
C LEU A 274 -11.77 2.90 12.31
N GLN A 275 -12.24 1.77 12.88
CA GLN A 275 -11.92 1.38 14.25
C GLN A 275 -10.43 1.00 14.41
N PHE A 276 -9.86 0.31 13.42
CA PHE A 276 -8.45 -0.11 13.48
C PHE A 276 -7.47 1.04 13.28
N LEU A 277 -7.85 2.08 12.54
CA LEU A 277 -7.02 3.27 12.33
C LEU A 277 -6.76 4.04 13.62
N GLU A 278 -7.68 4.01 14.59
CA GLU A 278 -7.54 4.71 15.89
C GLU A 278 -6.32 4.26 16.70
N THR A 279 -5.85 3.03 16.46
CA THR A 279 -4.69 2.44 17.15
C THR A 279 -3.50 2.19 16.23
N LEU A 280 -3.54 2.70 14.99
CA LEU A 280 -2.54 2.38 13.98
C LEU A 280 -1.11 2.75 14.42
N SER A 281 -0.90 3.96 14.93
CA SER A 281 0.42 4.41 15.40
C SER A 281 0.98 3.52 16.51
N LEU A 282 0.16 3.22 17.54
CA LEU A 282 0.52 2.35 18.66
C LEU A 282 0.89 0.93 18.19
N ARG A 283 0.12 0.39 17.24
CA ARG A 283 0.41 -0.93 16.65
C ARG A 283 1.71 -0.89 15.86
N MET A 284 1.91 0.11 15.00
CA MET A 284 3.12 0.23 14.19
C MET A 284 4.39 0.45 15.02
N GLU A 285 4.30 1.20 16.12
CA GLU A 285 5.37 1.34 17.09
C GLU A 285 5.74 -0.03 17.70
N ARG A 286 4.75 -0.77 18.21
CA ARG A 286 4.95 -2.10 18.79
C ARG A 286 5.50 -3.10 17.77
N HIS A 287 4.96 -3.12 16.55
CA HIS A 287 5.48 -3.92 15.45
C HIS A 287 6.96 -3.64 15.20
N SER A 288 7.35 -2.36 15.14
CA SER A 288 8.74 -1.95 14.92
C SER A 288 9.66 -2.36 16.07
N GLN A 289 9.23 -2.17 17.32
CA GLN A 289 9.99 -2.57 18.52
C GLN A 289 10.22 -4.09 18.57
N ASN A 290 9.18 -4.87 18.31
CA ASN A 290 9.27 -6.33 18.29
C ASN A 290 10.16 -6.80 17.13
N ALA A 291 9.99 -6.22 15.94
CA ALA A 291 10.77 -6.56 14.77
C ALA A 291 12.26 -6.26 14.96
N GLN A 292 12.62 -5.13 15.56
CA GLN A 292 14.02 -4.81 15.87
C GLN A 292 14.68 -5.92 16.72
N LYS A 293 14.02 -6.33 17.82
CA LYS A 293 14.54 -7.40 18.70
C LYS A 293 14.68 -8.74 17.97
N VAL A 294 13.67 -9.10 17.18
CA VAL A 294 13.68 -10.34 16.41
C VAL A 294 14.79 -10.32 15.34
N ALA A 295 14.97 -9.20 14.64
CA ALA A 295 16.00 -9.05 13.63
C ALA A 295 17.41 -9.14 14.23
N GLU A 296 17.64 -8.52 15.40
CA GLU A 296 18.91 -8.61 16.13
C GLU A 296 19.23 -10.05 16.57
N PHE A 297 18.23 -10.77 17.10
CA PHE A 297 18.35 -12.19 17.44
C PHE A 297 18.72 -13.04 16.21
N LEU A 298 17.95 -12.89 15.12
CA LEU A 298 18.17 -13.65 13.89
C LEU A 298 19.55 -13.36 13.28
N THR A 299 20.00 -12.10 13.31
CA THR A 299 21.31 -11.71 12.80
C THR A 299 22.47 -12.38 13.56
N ALA A 300 22.29 -12.62 14.86
CA ALA A 300 23.28 -13.28 15.71
C ALA A 300 23.20 -14.82 15.65
N HIS A 301 22.15 -15.39 15.07
CA HIS A 301 21.89 -16.83 15.13
C HIS A 301 22.72 -17.61 14.08
N PRO A 302 23.48 -18.67 14.46
CA PRO A 302 24.43 -19.34 13.57
C PRO A 302 23.80 -20.09 12.38
N LYS A 303 22.49 -20.36 12.44
CA LYS A 303 21.71 -21.01 11.37
C LYS A 303 20.92 -20.02 10.50
N VAL A 304 21.19 -18.73 10.62
CA VAL A 304 20.63 -17.70 9.75
C VAL A 304 21.77 -17.13 8.92
N LYS A 305 21.62 -17.14 7.59
CA LYS A 305 22.63 -16.64 6.66
C LYS A 305 22.57 -15.13 6.50
N HIS A 306 21.35 -14.59 6.44
CA HIS A 306 21.10 -13.20 6.12
C HIS A 306 19.75 -12.76 6.68
N VAL A 307 19.63 -11.47 7.03
CA VAL A 307 18.39 -10.85 7.51
C VAL A 307 18.17 -9.55 6.74
N ASN A 308 17.01 -9.45 6.09
CA ASN A 308 16.52 -8.24 5.45
C ASN A 308 15.60 -7.50 6.43
N TYR A 309 16.16 -6.50 7.11
CA TYR A 309 15.40 -5.57 7.93
C TYR A 309 16.06 -4.20 7.93
N SER A 310 15.32 -3.16 7.54
CA SER A 310 15.89 -1.82 7.37
C SER A 310 16.37 -1.18 8.68
N GLY A 311 15.97 -1.72 9.85
CA GLY A 311 16.46 -1.30 11.17
C GLY A 311 17.83 -1.86 11.56
N LEU A 312 18.39 -2.80 10.80
CA LEU A 312 19.74 -3.27 11.01
C LEU A 312 20.75 -2.34 10.34
N LYS A 313 21.82 -1.95 11.05
CA LYS A 313 22.92 -1.13 10.51
C LYS A 313 23.63 -1.77 9.32
N THR A 314 23.52 -3.08 9.17
CA THR A 314 24.09 -3.85 8.05
C THR A 314 23.20 -3.81 6.81
N HIS A 315 21.97 -3.31 6.90
CA HIS A 315 21.08 -3.18 5.76
C HIS A 315 21.64 -2.12 4.79
N PRO A 316 21.74 -2.40 3.47
CA PRO A 316 22.39 -1.48 2.53
C PRO A 316 21.77 -0.07 2.52
N GLN A 317 20.46 0.04 2.73
CA GLN A 317 19.75 1.32 2.80
C GLN A 317 19.35 1.74 4.22
N HIS A 318 20.04 1.27 5.27
CA HIS A 318 19.71 1.65 6.66
C HIS A 318 19.63 3.17 6.84
N ASP A 319 20.67 3.88 6.44
CA ASP A 319 20.74 5.34 6.60
C ASP A 319 19.63 6.07 5.82
N LEU A 320 19.25 5.55 4.65
CA LEU A 320 18.13 6.10 3.88
C LEU A 320 16.80 5.85 4.60
N ALA A 321 16.58 4.63 5.10
CA ALA A 321 15.38 4.29 5.87
C ALA A 321 15.22 5.21 7.09
N CYS A 322 16.30 5.47 7.84
CA CYS A 322 16.28 6.40 8.98
C CYS A 322 15.99 7.86 8.59
N ARG A 323 16.30 8.27 7.35
CA ARG A 323 15.98 9.62 6.87
C ARG A 323 14.51 9.79 6.47
N GLN A 324 13.90 8.76 5.87
CA GLN A 324 12.56 8.87 5.29
C GLN A 324 11.44 8.21 6.11
N MET A 325 11.79 7.34 7.06
CA MET A 325 10.85 6.63 7.93
C MET A 325 11.11 6.97 9.40
N SER A 326 10.05 7.05 10.22
CA SER A 326 10.17 7.28 11.67
C SER A 326 10.50 6.00 12.47
N ALA A 327 10.20 4.84 11.91
CA ALA A 327 10.60 3.51 12.40
C ALA A 327 10.57 2.49 11.24
N HIS A 328 11.07 1.28 11.47
CA HIS A 328 11.34 0.30 10.40
C HIS A 328 10.21 -0.71 10.13
N GLY A 329 9.09 -0.62 10.86
CA GLY A 329 7.92 -1.46 10.66
C GLY A 329 8.07 -2.91 11.15
N GLY A 330 7.03 -3.70 10.94
CA GLY A 330 6.94 -5.10 11.42
C GLY A 330 7.30 -6.17 10.39
N LEU A 331 7.64 -5.79 9.16
CA LEU A 331 7.94 -6.74 8.08
C LEU A 331 9.45 -6.94 7.95
N MET A 332 9.88 -8.19 7.85
CA MET A 332 11.27 -8.57 7.59
C MET A 332 11.34 -9.88 6.81
N SER A 333 12.52 -10.26 6.36
CA SER A 333 12.80 -11.62 5.93
C SER A 333 14.18 -12.08 6.37
N PHE A 334 14.39 -13.40 6.40
CA PHE A 334 15.68 -13.98 6.73
C PHE A 334 15.90 -15.27 5.93
N VAL A 335 17.15 -15.62 5.70
CA VAL A 335 17.53 -16.79 4.88
C VAL A 335 18.11 -17.88 5.76
N VAL A 336 17.58 -19.10 5.63
CA VAL A 336 18.09 -20.30 6.30
C VAL A 336 18.91 -21.20 5.35
N PRO A 337 19.84 -22.03 5.86
CA PRO A 337 20.52 -23.03 5.03
C PRO A 337 19.55 -24.12 4.53
N GLY A 338 19.97 -24.85 3.51
CA GLY A 338 19.21 -25.98 2.96
C GLY A 338 18.13 -25.61 1.94
N GLY A 339 18.01 -24.34 1.53
CA GLY A 339 17.04 -23.89 0.52
C GLY A 339 15.59 -24.18 0.95
N LYS A 340 14.72 -24.50 -0.01
CA LYS A 340 13.30 -24.77 0.25
C LYS A 340 13.08 -25.86 1.31
N PRO A 341 13.79 -27.01 1.28
CA PRO A 341 13.69 -28.01 2.35
C PRO A 341 14.04 -27.46 3.74
N GLY A 342 15.08 -26.63 3.86
CA GLY A 342 15.45 -26.01 5.12
C GLY A 342 14.39 -25.02 5.62
N ALA A 343 13.87 -24.18 4.72
CA ALA A 343 12.78 -23.27 5.05
C ALA A 343 11.53 -24.02 5.53
N ALA A 344 11.18 -25.13 4.87
CA ALA A 344 10.06 -25.99 5.27
C ALA A 344 10.26 -26.56 6.69
N VAL A 345 11.45 -27.09 7.00
CA VAL A 345 11.76 -27.62 8.35
C VAL A 345 11.54 -26.57 9.43
N VAL A 346 12.01 -25.34 9.22
CA VAL A 346 11.82 -24.25 10.20
C VAL A 346 10.35 -23.88 10.31
N MET A 347 9.68 -23.65 9.19
CA MET A 347 8.29 -23.20 9.17
C MET A 347 7.31 -24.21 9.76
N ASP A 348 7.51 -25.50 9.49
CA ASP A 348 6.70 -26.59 10.07
C ASP A 348 7.00 -26.83 11.56
N SER A 349 8.11 -26.28 12.06
CA SER A 349 8.52 -26.43 13.46
C SER A 349 7.99 -25.34 14.37
N PHE A 350 7.42 -24.25 13.85
CA PHE A 350 6.85 -23.18 14.67
C PHE A 350 5.68 -23.67 15.53
N LYS A 351 5.60 -23.15 16.76
CA LYS A 351 4.53 -23.45 17.73
C LYS A 351 3.65 -22.25 18.03
N LEU A 352 4.13 -21.05 17.73
CA LEU A 352 3.44 -19.77 17.93
C LEU A 352 3.27 -19.03 16.60
N ILE A 353 4.33 -18.94 15.80
CA ILE A 353 4.32 -18.26 14.51
C ILE A 353 3.48 -19.05 13.51
N ILE A 354 2.52 -18.37 12.85
CA ILE A 354 1.56 -19.03 11.98
C ILE A 354 2.01 -18.95 10.52
N HIS A 355 2.03 -20.07 9.81
CA HIS A 355 2.19 -20.06 8.36
C HIS A 355 0.89 -19.56 7.69
N ALA A 356 0.91 -18.33 7.15
CA ALA A 356 -0.25 -17.73 6.51
C ALA A 356 0.12 -16.71 5.42
N VAL A 357 -0.72 -16.60 4.39
CA VAL A 357 -0.52 -15.71 3.25
C VAL A 357 -1.11 -14.32 3.52
N THR A 358 -0.39 -13.48 4.27
CA THR A 358 -0.64 -12.03 4.43
C THR A 358 0.51 -11.41 5.23
N PHE A 359 0.43 -10.12 5.56
CA PHE A 359 1.29 -9.46 6.55
C PHE A 359 0.54 -8.31 7.23
N GLY A 360 1.15 -7.76 8.27
CA GLY A 360 0.64 -6.63 9.03
C GLY A 360 -0.49 -6.98 9.98
N THR A 361 -0.58 -8.25 10.39
CA THR A 361 -1.53 -8.72 11.40
C THR A 361 -0.99 -8.54 12.81
N SER A 362 -1.88 -8.41 13.78
CA SER A 362 -1.54 -8.39 15.21
C SER A 362 -0.89 -9.68 15.70
N ARG A 363 -1.12 -10.79 14.99
CA ARG A 363 -0.45 -12.08 15.20
C ARG A 363 0.76 -12.19 14.29
N THR A 364 1.85 -12.75 14.80
CA THR A 364 3.05 -13.02 14.01
C THR A 364 2.79 -14.13 13.02
N ILE A 365 3.06 -13.85 11.75
CA ILE A 365 2.88 -14.81 10.66
C ILE A 365 4.13 -14.88 9.79
N CYS A 366 4.38 -16.07 9.25
CA CYS A 366 5.44 -16.32 8.30
C CYS A 366 4.90 -16.88 6.99
N MET A 367 5.69 -16.73 5.93
CA MET A 367 5.45 -17.42 4.67
C MET A 367 6.76 -17.57 3.88
N HIS A 368 6.75 -18.47 2.89
CA HIS A 368 7.89 -18.71 2.00
C HIS A 368 7.63 -18.08 0.61
N PRO A 369 8.29 -16.96 0.24
CA PRO A 369 7.97 -16.20 -0.97
C PRO A 369 8.04 -16.99 -2.26
N ALA A 370 9.08 -17.82 -2.42
CA ALA A 370 9.35 -18.54 -3.65
C ALA A 370 8.34 -19.66 -3.98
N THR A 371 7.48 -20.06 -3.04
CA THR A 371 6.44 -21.11 -3.26
C THR A 371 5.02 -20.56 -3.23
N ILE A 372 4.83 -19.25 -3.01
CA ILE A 372 3.49 -18.67 -2.86
C ILE A 372 3.42 -17.35 -3.63
N THR A 373 3.78 -16.23 -3.00
CA THR A 373 3.47 -14.89 -3.54
C THR A 373 4.32 -14.52 -4.75
N HIS A 374 5.47 -15.18 -4.93
CA HIS A 374 6.39 -14.96 -6.04
C HIS A 374 6.59 -16.23 -6.86
N GLU A 375 5.63 -17.15 -6.82
CA GLU A 375 5.65 -18.37 -7.63
C GLU A 375 5.63 -18.07 -9.14
N HIS A 376 5.09 -16.91 -9.52
CA HIS A 376 4.97 -16.48 -10.91
C HIS A 376 6.29 -15.95 -11.50
N LEU A 377 7.31 -15.67 -10.67
CA LEU A 377 8.62 -15.24 -11.14
C LEU A 377 9.45 -16.46 -11.55
N THR A 378 10.26 -16.31 -12.60
CA THR A 378 11.30 -17.28 -12.97
C THR A 378 12.38 -17.38 -11.88
N PRO A 379 13.18 -18.47 -11.81
CA PRO A 379 14.32 -18.56 -10.90
C PRO A 379 15.30 -17.39 -11.04
N GLU A 380 15.58 -16.95 -12.26
CA GLU A 380 16.47 -15.83 -12.56
C GLU A 380 15.89 -14.50 -12.05
N GLU A 381 14.60 -14.24 -12.28
CA GLU A 381 13.91 -13.04 -11.77
C GLU A 381 13.85 -13.02 -10.24
N ARG A 382 13.60 -14.18 -9.60
CA ARG A 382 13.63 -14.28 -8.13
C ARG A 382 15.01 -13.95 -7.59
N LEU A 383 16.07 -14.48 -8.21
CA LEU A 383 17.44 -14.17 -7.81
C LEU A 383 17.76 -12.67 -7.98
N ALA A 384 17.34 -12.08 -9.10
CA ALA A 384 17.49 -10.65 -9.36
C ALA A 384 16.74 -9.78 -8.34
N ALA A 385 15.58 -10.23 -7.85
CA ALA A 385 14.82 -9.59 -6.78
C ALA A 385 15.35 -9.93 -5.36
N GLY A 386 16.45 -10.70 -5.24
CA GLY A 386 17.05 -11.09 -3.96
C GLY A 386 16.28 -12.18 -3.20
N ILE A 387 15.37 -12.91 -3.87
CA ILE A 387 14.54 -13.95 -3.28
C ILE A 387 15.30 -15.30 -3.31
N ASP A 388 16.02 -15.58 -2.22
CA ASP A 388 16.69 -16.87 -2.00
C ASP A 388 15.66 -18.00 -1.77
N ASP A 389 15.99 -19.22 -2.20
CA ASP A 389 15.13 -20.40 -2.02
C ASP A 389 14.97 -20.82 -0.55
N GLY A 390 15.81 -20.34 0.36
CA GLY A 390 15.70 -20.48 1.81
C GLY A 390 15.12 -19.25 2.51
N LEU A 391 14.59 -18.26 1.76
CA LEU A 391 14.04 -17.02 2.33
C LEU A 391 12.70 -17.28 3.03
N ILE A 392 12.61 -16.93 4.31
CA ILE A 392 11.37 -16.88 5.07
C ILE A 392 11.02 -15.41 5.31
N ARG A 393 9.83 -14.99 4.87
CA ARG A 393 9.28 -13.67 5.22
C ARG A 393 8.53 -13.77 6.54
N LEU A 394 8.83 -12.87 7.46
CA LEU A 394 8.20 -12.77 8.76
C LEU A 394 7.49 -11.42 8.90
N SER A 395 6.21 -11.46 9.24
CA SER A 395 5.43 -10.30 9.67
C SER A 395 5.28 -10.38 11.17
N VAL A 396 6.15 -9.66 11.88
CA VAL A 396 6.21 -9.64 13.34
C VAL A 396 5.00 -8.92 13.91
N GLY A 397 4.27 -9.60 14.79
CA GLY A 397 3.03 -9.16 15.42
C GLY A 397 3.24 -8.37 16.71
N LEU A 398 2.20 -8.36 17.55
CA LEU A 398 2.12 -7.61 18.80
C LEU A 398 2.35 -8.48 20.04
N GLU A 399 2.75 -9.73 19.87
CA GLU A 399 3.09 -10.63 20.96
C GLU A 399 4.25 -10.10 21.81
N ASN A 400 4.51 -10.76 22.94
CA ASN A 400 5.78 -10.55 23.65
C ASN A 400 6.94 -11.03 22.76
N ALA A 401 7.88 -10.13 22.48
CA ALA A 401 9.03 -10.42 21.62
C ALA A 401 9.86 -11.62 22.11
N ASP A 402 9.97 -11.84 23.42
CA ASP A 402 10.76 -12.95 23.97
C ASP A 402 10.12 -14.30 23.64
N ASP A 403 8.79 -14.37 23.52
CA ASP A 403 8.09 -15.60 23.15
C ASP A 403 8.21 -15.88 21.65
N LEU A 404 8.26 -14.84 20.82
CA LEU A 404 8.60 -14.96 19.40
C LEU A 404 10.03 -15.46 19.20
N ILE A 405 10.98 -14.90 19.94
CA ILE A 405 12.39 -15.31 19.89
C ILE A 405 12.55 -16.77 20.32
N LYS A 406 11.87 -17.21 21.40
CA LYS A 406 11.89 -18.62 21.82
C LYS A 406 11.32 -19.55 20.76
N ASP A 407 10.25 -19.16 20.07
CA ASP A 407 9.66 -19.98 19.01
C ASP A 407 10.57 -20.05 17.77
N LEU A 408 11.24 -18.95 17.42
CA LEU A 408 12.26 -18.92 16.37
C LEU A 408 13.46 -19.81 16.72
N ASP A 409 14.01 -19.69 17.92
CA ASP A 409 15.17 -20.44 18.38
C ASP A 409 14.93 -21.96 18.37
N GLN A 410 13.78 -22.39 18.89
CA GLN A 410 13.44 -23.81 18.91
C GLN A 410 13.17 -24.38 17.50
N ALA A 411 12.61 -23.57 16.59
CA ALA A 411 12.36 -23.98 15.21
C ALA A 411 13.68 -24.06 14.41
N LEU A 412 14.55 -23.05 14.54
CA LEU A 412 15.88 -23.05 13.94
C LEU A 412 16.75 -24.20 14.48
N SER A 413 16.55 -24.62 15.73
CA SER A 413 17.24 -25.78 16.29
C SER A 413 16.95 -27.10 15.57
N LYS A 414 15.90 -27.18 14.74
CA LYS A 414 15.53 -28.37 13.94
C LYS A 414 16.27 -28.50 12.60
N LEU A 415 16.87 -27.42 12.10
CA LEU A 415 17.80 -27.45 10.96
C LEU A 415 19.08 -28.21 11.32
#